data_AF-A0A7X3Z820-F1
#
_entry.id   AF-A0A7X3Z820-F1
#
_cell.length_a   1.000
_cell.length_b   1.000
_cell.length_c   1.000
_cell.angle_alpha   90.00
_cell.angle_beta   90.00
_cell.angle_gamma   90.00
#
_symmetry.space_group_name_H-M   'P 1'
#
loop_
_entity.id
_entity.type
_entity.pdbx_description
1 polymer ?
#
loop_
_entity_poly.entity_id
_entity_poly.type
_entity_poly.pdbx_seq_one_letter_code
_entity_poly.pdbx_strand_id
1 'polypeptide(L)'
;MDKIRDPAGWPEKLGTEPVEAERLRGLQMPETRAEELTVLRQWMTALLAPGCRICLGGKMHGFQGGEPGILEEAGLALDWGKPLYLLGGLGGATRAFIKSKKYAKNYESDRYWKSRNGLDRDAKVELFDTVDMEAALRLIAKGISACSQSSHPLWGQLGN
;
A
#
# COMPACT_ATOMS: atom_id res chain seq x y z
N MET A 1 -27.14 15.25 -5.81
CA MET A 1 -25.71 15.05 -6.17
C MET A 1 -24.94 16.18 -5.51
N ASP A 2 -24.77 16.09 -4.19
CA ASP A 2 -24.03 17.10 -3.45
C ASP A 2 -22.55 16.72 -3.51
N LYS A 3 -21.79 17.51 -4.25
CA LYS A 3 -20.33 17.53 -4.17
C LYS A 3 -19.96 17.75 -2.71
N ILE A 4 -18.96 17.01 -2.23
CA ILE A 4 -18.32 17.21 -0.93
C ILE A 4 -18.20 18.72 -0.69
N ARG A 5 -18.94 19.22 0.31
CA ARG A 5 -18.73 20.60 0.78
C ARG A 5 -17.30 20.68 1.22
N ASP A 6 -16.55 21.58 0.58
CA ASP A 6 -15.18 21.92 0.93
C ASP A 6 -15.05 22.08 2.45
N PRO A 7 -14.42 21.12 3.16
CA PRO A 7 -14.17 21.25 4.57
C PRO A 7 -13.11 22.33 4.72
N ALA A 8 -13.50 23.53 5.15
CA ALA A 8 -12.71 24.75 5.26
C ALA A 8 -11.49 24.68 6.22
N GLY A 9 -10.64 23.68 6.07
CA GLY A 9 -9.48 23.36 6.90
C GLY A 9 -8.54 22.33 6.27
N TRP A 10 -8.65 22.07 4.96
CA TRP A 10 -7.64 21.28 4.25
C TRP A 10 -6.30 22.01 4.28
N PRO A 11 -5.21 21.36 4.71
CA PRO A 11 -3.88 21.93 4.55
C PRO A 11 -3.62 22.10 3.05
N GLU A 12 -3.36 23.34 2.64
CA GLU A 12 -3.13 23.81 1.27
C GLU A 12 -2.04 23.06 0.49
N LYS A 13 -1.28 22.17 1.17
CA LYS A 13 -0.11 21.47 0.63
C LYS A 13 -0.09 19.98 0.99
N LEU A 14 -1.21 19.29 0.96
CA LEU A 14 -1.23 17.82 0.96
C LEU A 14 -1.59 17.29 -0.43
N GLY A 15 -0.66 16.58 -1.07
CA GLY A 15 -0.86 15.97 -2.39
C GLY A 15 -0.81 16.98 -3.54
N THR A 16 0.22 17.83 -3.59
CA THR A 16 0.37 18.90 -4.60
C THR A 16 0.58 18.41 -6.03
N GLU A 17 0.58 17.09 -6.27
CA GLU A 17 0.61 16.52 -7.60
C GLU A 17 -0.83 16.38 -8.16
N PRO A 18 -1.14 16.99 -9.32
CA PRO A 18 -2.50 17.05 -9.88
C PRO A 18 -3.25 15.71 -9.95
N VAL A 19 -2.51 14.61 -10.16
CA VAL A 19 -3.05 13.25 -10.31
C VAL A 19 -3.64 12.71 -9.00
N GLU A 20 -3.04 13.05 -7.86
CA GLU A 20 -3.47 12.55 -6.55
C GLU A 20 -4.79 13.22 -6.14
N ALA A 21 -4.86 14.54 -6.34
CA ALA A 21 -6.07 15.32 -6.10
C ALA A 21 -7.23 14.92 -7.04
N GLU A 22 -6.96 14.64 -8.32
CA GLU A 22 -7.97 14.18 -9.30
C GLU A 22 -8.55 12.80 -8.92
N ARG A 23 -7.70 11.84 -8.54
CA ARG A 23 -8.13 10.50 -8.09
C ARG A 23 -8.99 10.56 -6.83
N LEU A 24 -8.69 11.49 -5.91
CA LEU A 24 -9.46 11.68 -4.68
C LEU A 24 -10.80 12.39 -4.92
N ARG A 25 -10.88 13.30 -5.90
CA ARG A 25 -12.12 14.00 -6.30
C ARG A 25 -13.16 13.07 -6.94
N GLY A 26 -12.74 11.93 -7.49
CA GLY A 26 -13.62 10.93 -8.08
C GLY A 26 -14.30 9.98 -7.09
N LEU A 27 -14.02 10.09 -5.79
CA LEU A 27 -14.58 9.18 -4.80
C LEU A 27 -16.05 9.46 -4.51
N GLN A 28 -16.88 8.44 -4.68
CA GLN A 28 -18.29 8.49 -4.28
C GLN A 28 -18.40 8.59 -2.75
N MET A 29 -19.47 9.24 -2.30
CA MET A 29 -19.80 9.27 -0.88
C MET A 29 -20.08 7.84 -0.40
N PRO A 30 -19.35 7.35 0.61
CA PRO A 30 -19.62 6.04 1.14
C PRO A 30 -21.00 6.04 1.80
N GLU A 31 -21.81 5.03 1.50
CA GLU A 31 -23.14 4.83 2.10
C GLU A 31 -23.10 3.75 3.19
N THR A 32 -22.03 2.94 3.18
CA THR A 32 -21.80 1.86 4.13
C THR A 32 -20.47 2.01 4.85
N ARG A 33 -20.40 1.45 6.07
CA ARG A 33 -19.15 1.37 6.85
C ARG A 33 -18.00 0.69 6.11
N ALA A 34 -18.31 -0.27 5.23
CA ALA A 34 -17.30 -0.93 4.42
C ALA A 34 -16.64 0.06 3.44
N GLU A 35 -17.46 0.85 2.75
CA GLU A 35 -17.00 1.88 1.82
C GLU A 35 -16.27 3.00 2.55
N GLU A 36 -16.73 3.42 3.74
CA GLU A 36 -16.04 4.41 4.57
C GLU A 36 -14.59 3.99 4.86
N LEU A 37 -14.39 2.71 5.22
CA LEU A 37 -13.07 2.15 5.49
C LEU A 37 -12.21 2.08 4.23
N THR A 38 -12.79 1.70 3.08
CA THR A 38 -12.08 1.70 1.81
C THR A 38 -11.67 3.11 1.42
N VAL A 39 -12.56 4.09 1.53
CA VAL A 39 -12.26 5.51 1.29
C VAL A 39 -11.12 5.96 2.19
N LEU A 40 -11.18 5.71 3.51
CA LEU A 40 -10.10 6.04 4.44
C LEU A 40 -8.75 5.43 4.01
N ARG A 41 -8.71 4.16 3.59
CA ARG A 41 -7.47 3.51 3.11
C ARG A 41 -6.92 4.16 1.85
N GLN A 42 -7.79 4.59 0.94
CA GLN A 42 -7.39 5.32 -0.26
C GLN A 42 -6.80 6.68 0.09
N TRP A 43 -7.47 7.45 0.95
CA TRP A 43 -6.97 8.73 1.43
C TRP A 43 -5.61 8.58 2.12
N MET A 44 -5.49 7.65 3.07
CA MET A 44 -4.23 7.39 3.76
C MET A 44 -3.13 6.98 2.79
N THR A 45 -3.45 6.12 1.81
CA THR A 45 -2.47 5.66 0.83
C THR A 45 -2.10 6.75 -0.16
N ALA A 46 -3.00 7.66 -0.53
CA ALA A 46 -2.69 8.79 -1.41
C ALA A 46 -1.87 9.86 -0.66
N LEU A 47 -2.42 10.36 0.44
CA LEU A 47 -1.96 11.56 1.13
C LEU A 47 -0.68 11.40 1.96
N LEU A 48 -0.33 10.18 2.36
CA LEU A 48 0.92 9.96 3.09
C LEU A 48 2.13 10.11 2.13
N ALA A 49 2.72 11.31 2.10
CA ALA A 49 3.99 11.64 1.44
C ALA A 49 5.18 10.84 2.02
N PRO A 50 6.31 10.76 1.28
CA PRO A 50 6.83 9.49 0.77
C PRO A 50 6.98 8.43 1.87
N GLY A 51 6.29 7.32 1.67
CA GLY A 51 6.23 6.21 2.61
C GLY A 51 6.19 4.87 1.88
N CYS A 52 6.39 3.80 2.64
CA CYS A 52 6.23 2.43 2.17
C CYS A 52 5.09 1.74 2.93
N ARG A 53 4.60 0.64 2.37
CA ARG A 53 3.64 -0.25 3.02
C ARG A 53 4.38 -1.52 3.44
N ILE A 54 4.27 -1.87 4.72
CA ILE A 54 4.72 -3.16 5.25
C ILE A 54 3.46 -3.89 5.73
N CYS A 55 3.21 -5.07 5.18
CA CYS A 55 2.09 -5.92 5.57
C CYS A 55 2.61 -7.20 6.23
N LEU A 56 2.01 -7.56 7.37
CA LEU A 56 2.26 -8.80 8.08
C LEU A 56 0.98 -9.31 8.72
N GLY A 57 0.78 -10.63 8.72
CA GLY A 57 -0.38 -11.27 9.34
C GLY A 57 -1.71 -10.81 8.71
N GLY A 58 -2.69 -10.51 9.55
CA GLY A 58 -4.01 -10.03 9.15
C GLY A 58 -5.12 -11.05 9.30
N LYS A 59 -6.31 -10.59 9.70
CA LYS A 59 -7.50 -11.43 9.88
C LYS A 59 -8.01 -11.93 8.52
N MET A 60 -8.29 -13.23 8.45
CA MET A 60 -8.87 -13.88 7.26
C MET A 60 -10.41 -13.89 7.26
N HIS A 61 -11.03 -13.67 8.42
CA HIS A 61 -12.47 -13.76 8.62
C HIS A 61 -12.94 -12.68 9.60
N GLY A 62 -14.23 -12.32 9.55
CA GLY A 62 -14.81 -11.33 10.47
C GLY A 62 -14.19 -9.94 10.36
N PHE A 63 -13.61 -9.61 9.20
CA PHE A 63 -13.14 -8.27 8.90
C PHE A 63 -14.31 -7.37 8.49
N GLN A 64 -14.13 -6.06 8.67
CA GLN A 64 -15.08 -5.05 8.22
C GLN A 64 -14.64 -4.56 6.83
N GLY A 65 -15.48 -4.77 5.81
CA GLY A 65 -15.15 -4.48 4.42
C GLY A 65 -15.59 -5.59 3.46
N GLY A 66 -15.45 -5.34 2.16
CA GLY A 66 -15.61 -6.37 1.12
C GLY A 66 -14.46 -7.38 1.09
N GLU A 67 -13.28 -6.96 1.56
CA GLU A 67 -12.06 -7.76 1.62
C GLU A 67 -11.30 -7.54 2.94
N PRO A 68 -10.36 -8.42 3.34
CA PRO A 68 -9.46 -8.16 4.45
C PRO A 68 -8.69 -6.85 4.21
N GLY A 69 -8.73 -5.93 5.18
CA GLY A 69 -8.16 -4.58 5.00
C GLY A 69 -6.69 -4.55 4.59
N ILE A 70 -5.87 -5.50 5.04
CA ILE A 70 -4.46 -5.63 4.62
C ILE A 70 -4.34 -5.90 3.12
N LEU A 71 -5.25 -6.68 2.53
CA LEU A 71 -5.23 -6.92 1.09
C LEU A 71 -5.59 -5.66 0.31
N GLU A 72 -6.59 -4.90 0.77
CA GLU A 72 -6.94 -3.60 0.18
C GLU A 72 -5.77 -2.62 0.25
N GLU A 73 -5.11 -2.49 1.41
CA GLU A 73 -3.97 -1.58 1.59
C GLU A 73 -2.75 -1.98 0.74
N ALA A 74 -2.49 -3.28 0.60
CA ALA A 74 -1.42 -3.79 -0.25
C ALA A 74 -1.72 -3.54 -1.74
N GLY A 75 -2.96 -3.76 -2.18
CA GLY A 75 -3.41 -3.44 -3.54
C GLY A 75 -3.26 -1.95 -3.85
N LEU A 76 -3.74 -1.10 -2.94
CA LEU A 76 -3.59 0.36 -3.08
C LEU A 76 -2.12 0.79 -3.12
N ALA A 77 -1.24 0.20 -2.29
CA ALA A 77 0.18 0.50 -2.39
C ALA A 77 0.75 0.21 -3.79
N LEU A 78 0.33 -0.89 -4.42
CA LEU A 78 0.72 -1.21 -5.80
C LEU A 78 0.09 -0.26 -6.84
N ASP A 79 -1.17 0.14 -6.67
CA ASP A 79 -1.88 1.07 -7.58
C ASP A 79 -1.30 2.49 -7.56
N TRP A 80 -0.76 2.89 -6.42
CA TRP A 80 -0.09 4.17 -6.21
C TRP A 80 1.43 4.09 -6.40
N GLY A 81 1.97 2.92 -6.79
CA GLY A 81 3.40 2.73 -7.04
C GLY A 81 4.27 2.89 -5.78
N LYS A 82 3.69 2.74 -4.58
CA LYS A 82 4.42 2.83 -3.32
C LYS A 82 5.18 1.53 -3.05
N PRO A 83 6.40 1.60 -2.48
CA PRO A 83 7.14 0.40 -2.08
C PRO A 83 6.30 -0.47 -1.15
N LEU A 84 6.12 -1.73 -1.53
CA LEU A 84 5.36 -2.72 -0.77
C LEU A 84 6.28 -3.84 -0.28
N TYR A 85 6.18 -4.17 1.00
CA TYR A 85 6.90 -5.25 1.66
C TYR A 85 5.88 -6.19 2.28
N LEU A 86 5.89 -7.47 1.89
CA LEU A 86 4.95 -8.48 2.37
C LEU A 86 5.71 -9.52 3.20
N LEU A 87 5.31 -9.71 4.45
CA LEU A 87 5.83 -10.72 5.37
C LEU A 87 4.85 -11.89 5.46
N GLY A 88 4.79 -12.70 4.40
CA GLY A 88 3.89 -13.85 4.29
C GLY A 88 4.23 -15.00 5.22
N GLY A 89 5.48 -15.12 5.67
CA GLY A 89 5.95 -16.14 6.61
C GLY A 89 5.16 -16.13 7.91
N LEU A 90 4.74 -14.93 8.35
CA LEU A 90 3.92 -14.69 9.54
C LEU A 90 2.42 -15.04 9.36
N GLY A 91 2.00 -15.46 8.16
CA GLY A 91 0.66 -15.97 7.89
C GLY A 91 -0.41 -14.90 7.63
N GLY A 92 -1.67 -15.26 7.89
CA GLY A 92 -2.82 -14.36 7.76
C GLY A 92 -3.12 -13.89 6.32
N ALA A 93 -3.81 -12.76 6.23
CA ALA A 93 -4.19 -12.12 4.97
C ALA A 93 -2.97 -11.81 4.09
N THR A 94 -1.86 -11.38 4.70
CA THR A 94 -0.61 -11.11 3.98
C THR A 94 -0.13 -12.32 3.19
N ARG A 95 -0.13 -13.53 3.78
CA ARG A 95 0.20 -14.76 3.06
C ARG A 95 -0.79 -15.04 1.92
N ALA A 96 -2.06 -14.79 2.18
CA ALA A 96 -3.14 -15.05 1.23
C ALA A 96 -3.06 -14.15 -0.01
N PHE A 97 -2.50 -12.94 0.11
CA PHE A 97 -2.30 -12.00 -1.00
C PHE A 97 -1.62 -12.63 -2.22
N ILE A 98 -0.62 -13.49 -1.98
CA ILE A 98 0.11 -14.20 -3.04
C ILE A 98 -0.38 -15.65 -3.22
N LYS A 99 -0.62 -16.38 -2.12
CA LYS A 99 -0.80 -17.84 -2.19
C LYS A 99 -2.26 -18.28 -2.38
N SER A 100 -3.25 -17.42 -2.15
CA SER A 100 -4.67 -17.77 -2.30
C SER A 100 -5.15 -17.56 -3.73
N LYS A 101 -5.74 -18.58 -4.36
CA LYS A 101 -6.36 -18.42 -5.70
C LYS A 101 -7.48 -17.38 -5.73
N LYS A 102 -8.19 -17.19 -4.62
CA LYS A 102 -9.24 -16.18 -4.50
C LYS A 102 -8.67 -14.77 -4.61
N TYR A 103 -7.59 -14.50 -3.86
CA TYR A 103 -7.03 -13.16 -3.73
C TYR A 103 -5.94 -12.86 -4.77
N ALA A 104 -5.12 -13.85 -5.12
CA ALA A 104 -4.04 -13.70 -6.10
C ALA A 104 -4.54 -13.30 -7.50
N LYS A 105 -5.80 -13.61 -7.84
CA LYS A 105 -6.46 -13.10 -9.05
C LYS A 105 -6.78 -11.61 -8.94
N ASN A 106 -7.41 -11.20 -7.85
CA ASN A 106 -7.84 -9.81 -7.63
C ASN A 106 -6.66 -8.83 -7.53
N TYR A 107 -5.54 -9.29 -6.98
CA TYR A 107 -4.36 -8.45 -6.77
C TYR A 107 -3.25 -8.70 -7.78
N GLU A 108 -3.47 -9.61 -8.75
CA GLU A 108 -2.49 -10.07 -9.72
C GLU A 108 -1.12 -10.31 -9.06
N SER A 109 -0.90 -11.47 -8.42
CA SER A 109 0.33 -11.77 -7.65
C SER A 109 1.66 -11.38 -8.32
N ASP A 110 1.71 -11.33 -9.66
CA ASP A 110 2.83 -10.87 -10.47
C ASP A 110 3.17 -9.37 -10.29
N ARG A 111 2.18 -8.52 -10.00
CA ARG A 111 2.35 -7.09 -9.68
C ARG A 111 3.29 -6.89 -8.50
N TYR A 112 3.19 -7.72 -7.45
CA TYR A 112 4.11 -7.62 -6.31
C TYR A 112 5.55 -7.96 -6.73
N TRP A 113 5.74 -9.02 -7.51
CA TRP A 113 7.08 -9.44 -7.96
C TRP A 113 7.72 -8.40 -8.89
N LYS A 114 6.92 -7.69 -9.68
CA LYS A 114 7.36 -6.57 -10.53
C LYS A 114 7.39 -5.21 -9.83
N SER A 115 6.86 -5.10 -8.61
CA SER A 115 6.76 -3.84 -7.89
C SER A 115 8.14 -3.23 -7.59
N ARG A 116 8.22 -1.90 -7.56
CA ARG A 116 9.46 -1.19 -7.22
C ARG A 116 9.52 -0.95 -5.72
N ASN A 117 10.20 -1.85 -5.01
CA ASN A 117 10.48 -1.73 -3.58
C ASN A 117 11.98 -1.84 -3.25
N GLY A 118 12.84 -1.66 -4.26
CA GLY A 118 14.30 -1.70 -4.08
C GLY A 118 14.89 -3.10 -3.87
N LEU A 119 14.08 -4.16 -3.88
CA LEU A 119 14.53 -5.54 -3.76
C LEU A 119 14.42 -6.29 -5.10
N ASP A 120 15.40 -7.14 -5.37
CA ASP A 120 15.32 -8.14 -6.44
C ASP A 120 14.31 -9.26 -6.09
N ARG A 121 14.07 -10.15 -7.05
CA ARG A 121 13.06 -11.20 -6.88
C ARG A 121 13.40 -12.18 -5.75
N ASP A 122 14.67 -12.54 -5.61
CA ASP A 122 15.10 -13.53 -4.62
C ASP A 122 14.98 -12.96 -3.20
N ALA A 123 15.40 -11.70 -3.01
CA ALA A 123 15.21 -10.96 -1.77
C ALA A 123 13.73 -10.77 -1.42
N LYS A 124 12.84 -10.56 -2.40
CA LYS A 124 11.39 -10.52 -2.16
C LYS A 124 10.84 -11.87 -1.74
N VAL A 125 11.32 -12.96 -2.32
CA VAL A 125 10.92 -14.33 -1.91
C VAL A 125 11.39 -14.62 -0.50
N GLU A 126 12.66 -14.30 -0.18
CA GLU A 126 13.22 -14.42 1.17
C GLU A 126 12.38 -13.62 2.19
N LEU A 127 12.10 -12.35 1.89
CA LEU A 127 11.26 -11.50 2.74
C LEU A 127 9.84 -12.05 2.90
N PHE A 128 9.27 -12.59 1.81
CA PHE A 128 7.90 -13.10 1.85
C PHE A 128 7.78 -14.37 2.69
N ASP A 129 8.74 -15.29 2.62
CA ASP A 129 8.64 -16.58 3.31
C ASP A 129 9.27 -16.59 4.71
N THR A 130 10.09 -15.59 5.06
CA THR A 130 10.78 -15.53 6.36
C THR A 130 9.85 -15.34 7.56
N VAL A 131 10.19 -16.02 8.66
CA VAL A 131 9.67 -15.76 10.02
C VAL A 131 10.73 -15.13 10.93
N ASP A 132 11.96 -14.97 10.42
CA ASP A 132 13.05 -14.29 11.10
C ASP A 132 12.88 -12.77 10.92
N MET A 133 12.58 -12.10 12.03
CA MET A 133 12.33 -10.66 12.05
C MET A 133 13.60 -9.84 11.80
N GLU A 134 14.79 -10.33 12.15
CA GLU A 134 16.04 -9.64 11.89
C GLU A 134 16.34 -9.64 10.39
N ALA A 135 16.23 -10.81 9.75
CA ALA A 135 16.36 -10.94 8.30
C ALA A 135 15.33 -10.08 7.56
N ALA A 136 14.08 -10.09 8.01
CA ALA A 136 13.01 -9.24 7.47
C ALA A 136 13.34 -7.75 7.56
N LEU A 137 13.74 -7.27 8.74
CA LEU A 137 14.09 -5.86 8.95
C LEU A 137 15.27 -5.44 8.08
N ARG A 138 16.30 -6.28 7.96
CA ARG A 138 17.47 -6.03 7.11
C ARG A 138 17.07 -5.87 5.64
N LEU A 139 16.21 -6.74 5.12
CA LEU A 139 15.71 -6.69 3.74
C LEU A 139 14.83 -5.46 3.51
N ILE A 140 13.94 -5.13 4.44
CA ILE A 140 13.10 -3.92 4.36
C ILE A 140 13.97 -2.66 4.34
N ALA A 141 14.95 -2.56 5.25
CA ALA A 141 15.90 -1.44 5.28
C ALA A 141 16.68 -1.32 3.97
N LYS A 142 17.20 -2.44 3.44
CA LYS A 142 17.87 -2.49 2.12
C LYS A 142 16.97 -1.95 1.01
N GLY A 143 15.71 -2.38 0.95
CA GLY A 143 14.75 -1.94 -0.05
C GLY A 143 14.46 -0.44 0.05
N ILE A 144 14.24 0.07 1.27
CA ILE A 144 13.97 1.50 1.52
C ILE A 144 15.18 2.34 1.08
N SER A 145 16.41 1.93 1.45
CA SER A 145 17.63 2.63 1.04
C SER A 145 17.85 2.63 -0.48
N ALA A 146 17.49 1.55 -1.18
CA ALA A 146 17.58 1.52 -2.64
C ALA A 146 16.54 2.44 -3.30
N CYS A 147 15.33 2.54 -2.74
CA CYS A 147 14.30 3.46 -3.22
C CYS A 147 14.71 4.93 -3.01
N SER A 148 15.34 5.29 -1.89
CA SER A 148 15.76 6.67 -1.63
C SER A 148 16.95 7.14 -2.48
N GLN A 149 17.79 6.23 -2.95
CA GLN A 149 18.94 6.52 -3.83
C GLN A 149 18.54 6.61 -5.31
N SER A 150 17.40 6.04 -5.69
CA SER A 150 16.85 6.21 -7.03
C SER A 150 16.31 7.63 -7.18
N SER A 151 16.72 8.37 -8.21
CA SER A 151 16.26 9.74 -8.52
C SER A 151 14.79 9.77 -8.96
N HIS A 152 13.89 9.19 -8.16
CA HIS A 152 12.46 9.19 -8.40
C HIS A 152 11.86 10.49 -7.85
N PRO A 153 10.98 11.19 -8.59
CA PRO A 153 10.45 12.50 -8.19
C PRO A 153 9.76 12.51 -6.81
N LEU A 154 9.28 11.35 -6.33
CA LEU A 154 8.67 11.20 -4.99
C LEU A 154 9.67 11.19 -3.82
N TRP A 155 10.96 10.92 -4.06
CA TRP A 155 12.00 10.86 -3.03
C TRP A 155 13.08 11.94 -3.21
N GLY A 156 13.17 12.56 -4.39
CA GLY A 156 14.18 13.56 -4.73
C GLY A 156 13.94 14.99 -4.21
N GLN A 157 12.85 15.25 -3.46
CA GLN A 157 12.52 16.61 -2.98
C GLN A 157 12.70 16.85 -1.48
N LEU A 158 13.29 15.90 -0.74
CA LEU A 158 13.61 16.09 0.69
C LEU A 158 15.10 16.40 0.95
N GLY A 159 15.86 16.67 -0.11
CA GLY A 159 17.26 17.08 -0.03
C GLY A 159 17.48 18.46 -0.64
N ASN A 160 17.07 19.51 0.07
CA ASN A 160 17.68 20.84 0.07
C ASN A 160 17.20 21.63 1.29
#